data_AF-A8P5M6-F1
#
_entry.id   AF-A8P5M6-F1
#
_cell.length_a   1.000
_cell.length_b   1.000
_cell.length_c   1.000
_cell.angle_alpha   90.00
_cell.angle_beta   90.00
_cell.angle_gamma   90.00
#
_symmetry.space_group_name_H-M   'P 1'
#
loop_
_entity.id
_entity.type
_entity.pdbx_description
1 polymer ?
#
loop_
_entity_poly.entity_id
_entity_poly.type
_entity_poly.pdbx_seq_one_letter_code
_entity_poly.pdbx_strand_id
1 'polypeptide(L)'
;MQTITAGDAESLDGIKPKLKPTELATLPHEWRPSPHNRDRKMKLFNKDDVRRLIRERCKAWNVDVPSPSVGGPFSERFNDKGVIEKHEYIPPPNASPDDPNPSEINWIGQHLPAPALMNEKEACFMYLLEPRDLDPLRGSSTSSWFDQKSVAIRAATVHGGVRNHNQLIINKRLEDIENGEATQEMPAGLKKFLKYLNDPGPYGEYDSANDPVKSVEQKNKEIWQYLPVYEDGTFENGQNFRWRMHGFKRLSSSDLMLSPVS
;
A
#
# COMPACT_ATOMS: atom_id res chain seq x y z
N MET A 1 -23.42 1.09 13.47
CA MET A 1 -23.88 2.25 12.68
C MET A 1 -22.68 2.82 11.94
N GLN A 2 -22.64 2.76 10.60
CA GLN A 2 -21.50 3.27 9.83
C GLN A 2 -21.69 4.77 9.57
N THR A 3 -20.72 5.59 9.97
CA THR A 3 -20.74 7.05 9.76
C THR A 3 -19.78 7.47 8.67
N ILE A 4 -20.13 8.51 7.91
CA ILE A 4 -19.31 9.08 6.83
C ILE A 4 -19.19 10.60 6.99
N THR A 5 -18.15 11.20 6.42
CA THR A 5 -17.95 12.66 6.48
C THR A 5 -18.89 13.38 5.51
N ALA A 6 -19.06 14.70 5.70
CA ALA A 6 -19.86 15.53 4.78
C ALA A 6 -19.41 15.41 3.32
N GLY A 7 -18.10 15.48 3.06
CA GLY A 7 -17.56 15.37 1.70
C GLY A 7 -17.84 14.01 1.07
N ASP A 8 -17.74 12.94 1.85
CA ASP A 8 -18.07 11.58 1.38
C ASP A 8 -19.58 11.41 1.14
N ALA A 9 -20.41 12.03 1.98
CA ALA A 9 -21.86 11.98 1.85
C ALA A 9 -22.36 12.69 0.58
N GLU A 10 -21.73 13.82 0.20
CA GLU A 10 -22.09 14.57 -1.01
C GLU A 10 -21.99 13.76 -2.30
N SER A 11 -21.09 12.78 -2.35
CA SER A 11 -20.82 11.94 -3.51
C SER A 11 -21.00 10.45 -3.24
N LEU A 12 -21.81 10.08 -2.24
CA LEU A 12 -22.02 8.68 -1.90
C LEU A 12 -22.69 7.93 -3.08
N ASP A 13 -22.18 6.72 -3.37
CA ASP A 13 -22.65 5.86 -4.46
C ASP A 13 -22.64 6.56 -5.86
N GLY A 14 -21.73 7.53 -6.06
CA GLY A 14 -21.47 8.13 -7.37
C GLY A 14 -22.58 9.04 -7.89
N ILE A 15 -23.48 9.49 -7.03
CA ILE A 15 -24.66 10.26 -7.43
C ILE A 15 -24.29 11.54 -8.19
N LYS A 16 -24.97 11.76 -9.33
CA LYS A 16 -24.85 12.98 -10.13
C LYS A 16 -26.23 13.60 -10.38
N PRO A 17 -26.43 14.90 -10.09
CA PRO A 17 -25.49 15.81 -9.41
C PRO A 17 -25.27 15.44 -7.93
N LYS A 18 -24.17 15.91 -7.33
CA LYS A 18 -23.87 15.72 -5.90
C LYS A 18 -25.02 16.21 -5.00
N LEU A 19 -25.10 15.68 -3.78
CA LEU A 19 -26.02 16.22 -2.77
C LEU A 19 -25.57 17.63 -2.37
N LYS A 20 -26.53 18.55 -2.26
CA LYS A 20 -26.25 19.92 -1.80
C LYS A 20 -26.04 19.93 -0.28
N PRO A 21 -25.22 20.84 0.24
CA PRO A 21 -25.07 21.02 1.70
C PRO A 21 -26.39 21.24 2.43
N THR A 22 -27.36 21.90 1.78
CA THR A 22 -28.71 22.14 2.32
C THR A 22 -29.53 20.86 2.45
N GLU A 23 -29.38 19.91 1.53
CA GLU A 23 -30.03 18.60 1.60
C GLU A 23 -29.43 17.78 2.76
N LEU A 24 -28.10 17.72 2.85
CA LEU A 24 -27.42 17.03 3.95
C LEU A 24 -27.71 17.66 5.32
N ALA A 25 -27.95 18.98 5.38
CA ALA A 25 -28.31 19.65 6.63
C ALA A 25 -29.64 19.18 7.22
N THR A 26 -30.52 18.56 6.42
CA THR A 26 -31.79 17.97 6.88
C THR A 26 -31.60 16.66 7.64
N LEU A 27 -30.45 16.00 7.50
CA LEU A 27 -30.19 14.72 8.13
C LEU A 27 -29.65 14.89 9.56
N PRO A 28 -30.00 13.97 10.48
CA PRO A 28 -29.31 13.84 11.76
C PRO A 28 -27.81 13.69 11.55
N HIS A 29 -27.02 14.40 12.36
CA HIS A 29 -25.57 14.40 12.25
C HIS A 29 -24.91 14.57 13.62
N GLU A 30 -23.67 14.11 13.70
CA GLU A 30 -22.81 14.28 14.87
C GLU A 30 -21.61 15.16 14.51
N TRP A 31 -21.13 15.93 15.47
CA TRP A 31 -19.86 16.64 15.35
C TRP A 31 -18.81 15.91 16.16
N ARG A 32 -17.72 15.49 15.52
CA ARG A 32 -16.57 14.85 16.19
C ARG A 32 -15.27 15.60 15.88
N PRO A 33 -14.28 15.60 16.79
CA PRO A 33 -12.94 16.11 16.46
C PRO A 33 -12.34 15.35 15.27
N SER A 34 -11.64 16.04 14.39
CA SER A 34 -10.92 15.43 13.28
C SER A 34 -9.69 14.66 13.81
N PRO A 35 -9.40 13.45 13.32
CA PRO A 35 -8.23 12.68 13.73
C PRO A 35 -6.91 13.42 13.49
N HIS A 36 -6.85 14.23 12.44
CA HIS A 36 -5.64 14.95 12.03
C HIS A 36 -5.48 16.32 12.69
N ASN A 37 -6.56 16.87 13.26
CA ASN A 37 -6.54 18.19 13.90
C ASN A 37 -7.66 18.25 14.95
N ARG A 38 -7.31 18.12 16.23
CA ARG A 38 -8.28 18.06 17.33
C ARG A 38 -9.11 19.33 17.49
N ASP A 39 -8.60 20.48 17.03
CA ASP A 39 -9.30 21.76 17.09
C ASP A 39 -10.36 21.89 15.98
N ARG A 40 -10.26 21.07 14.92
CA ARG A 40 -11.26 21.03 13.85
C ARG A 40 -12.31 19.97 14.15
N LYS A 41 -13.58 20.38 14.11
CA LYS A 41 -14.72 19.45 14.15
C LYS A 41 -15.11 19.03 12.74
N MET A 42 -15.41 17.75 12.56
CA MET A 42 -16.01 17.21 11.34
C MET A 42 -17.46 16.81 11.59
N LYS A 43 -18.28 17.03 10.57
CA LYS A 43 -19.69 16.66 10.54
C LYS A 43 -19.81 15.23 9.99
N LEU A 44 -20.40 14.34 10.78
CA LEU A 44 -20.57 12.94 10.47
C LEU A 44 -22.05 12.61 10.29
N PHE A 45 -22.35 11.86 9.23
CA PHE A 45 -23.69 11.42 8.88
C PHE A 45 -23.79 9.91 8.96
N ASN A 46 -24.96 9.39 9.32
CA ASN A 46 -25.26 7.98 9.15
C ASN A 46 -25.34 7.65 7.64
N LYS A 47 -24.60 6.62 7.22
CA LYS A 47 -24.53 6.22 5.81
C LYS A 47 -25.87 5.77 5.23
N ASP A 48 -26.69 5.06 6.01
CA ASP A 48 -28.00 4.56 5.58
C ASP A 48 -29.03 5.70 5.43
N ASP A 49 -28.95 6.72 6.29
CA ASP A 49 -29.78 7.92 6.18
C ASP A 49 -29.43 8.72 4.91
N VAL A 50 -28.14 8.84 4.58
CA VAL A 50 -27.69 9.45 3.32
C VAL A 50 -28.18 8.64 2.11
N ARG A 51 -28.11 7.31 2.16
CA ARG A 51 -28.66 6.45 1.10
C ARG A 51 -30.17 6.57 0.95
N ARG A 52 -30.90 6.72 2.06
CA ARG A 52 -32.35 6.97 2.03
C ARG A 52 -32.65 8.31 1.34
N LEU A 53 -31.91 9.36 1.68
CA LEU A 53 -32.02 10.67 1.03
C LEU A 53 -31.75 10.59 -0.48
N ILE A 54 -30.72 9.85 -0.90
CA ILE A 54 -30.39 9.61 -2.32
C ILE A 54 -31.58 8.96 -3.04
N ARG A 55 -32.16 7.90 -2.48
CA ARG A 55 -33.31 7.20 -3.07
C ARG A 55 -34.53 8.12 -3.21
N GLU A 56 -34.82 8.90 -2.18
CA GLU A 56 -35.93 9.86 -2.19
C GLU A 56 -35.76 10.92 -3.28
N ARG A 57 -34.54 11.46 -3.42
CA ARG A 57 -34.22 12.42 -4.47
C ARG A 57 -34.30 11.83 -5.87
N CYS A 58 -33.70 10.65 -6.10
CA CYS A 58 -33.78 9.96 -7.39
C CYS A 58 -35.23 9.69 -7.79
N LYS A 59 -36.07 9.24 -6.83
CA LYS A 59 -37.50 9.05 -7.03
C LYS A 59 -38.21 10.36 -7.39
N ALA A 60 -37.91 11.46 -6.71
CA ALA A 60 -38.52 12.76 -6.99
C ALA A 60 -38.18 13.29 -8.39
N TRP A 61 -37.01 12.93 -8.93
CA TRP A 61 -36.55 13.38 -10.25
C TRP A 61 -36.79 12.35 -11.36
N ASN A 62 -37.41 11.21 -11.03
CA ASN A 62 -37.63 10.10 -11.94
C ASN A 62 -36.34 9.63 -12.64
N VAL A 63 -35.26 9.51 -11.87
CA VAL A 63 -33.96 8.98 -12.33
C VAL A 63 -33.63 7.70 -11.56
N ASP A 64 -32.88 6.80 -12.21
CA ASP A 64 -32.48 5.55 -11.59
C ASP A 64 -31.63 5.79 -10.35
N VAL A 65 -31.85 4.95 -9.32
CA VAL A 65 -31.04 4.98 -8.10
C VAL A 65 -29.69 4.35 -8.44
N PRO A 66 -28.57 5.05 -8.24
CA PRO A 66 -27.27 4.43 -8.43
C PRO A 66 -27.13 3.20 -7.53
N SER A 67 -26.59 2.12 -8.10
CA SER A 67 -26.32 0.91 -7.32
C SER A 67 -25.38 1.26 -6.17
N PRO A 68 -25.60 0.72 -4.95
CA PRO A 68 -24.71 0.98 -3.83
C PRO A 68 -23.27 0.68 -4.24
N SER A 69 -22.38 1.65 -4.16
CA SER A 69 -20.97 1.39 -4.44
C SER A 69 -20.49 0.44 -3.34
N VAL A 70 -20.05 -0.75 -3.75
CA VAL A 70 -19.61 -1.79 -2.81
C VAL A 70 -18.30 -1.37 -2.12
N GLY A 71 -17.55 -0.43 -2.71
CA GLY A 71 -16.47 0.28 -2.04
C GLY A 71 -16.81 1.75 -1.80
N GLY A 72 -16.09 2.42 -0.89
CA GLY A 72 -16.30 3.85 -0.59
C GLY A 72 -15.97 4.78 -1.79
N PRO A 73 -16.02 6.11 -1.61
CA PRO A 73 -15.72 7.09 -2.67
C PRO A 73 -14.33 6.93 -3.31
N PHE A 74 -13.46 6.12 -2.70
CA PHE A 74 -12.20 5.70 -3.28
C PHE A 74 -12.33 4.61 -4.33
N SER A 75 -13.20 3.60 -4.19
CA SER A 75 -13.36 2.51 -5.19
C SER A 75 -13.90 3.03 -6.53
N GLU A 76 -14.67 4.12 -6.53
CA GLU A 76 -15.07 4.80 -7.76
C GLU A 76 -13.85 5.28 -8.57
N ARG A 77 -12.76 5.70 -7.92
CA ARG A 77 -11.52 6.06 -8.63
C ARG A 77 -10.81 4.87 -9.27
N PHE A 78 -11.06 3.64 -8.80
CA PHE A 78 -10.50 2.40 -9.37
C PHE A 78 -11.29 2.01 -10.62
N ASN A 79 -12.62 2.04 -10.49
CA ASN A 79 -13.55 1.74 -11.58
C ASN A 79 -13.44 2.75 -12.73
N ASP A 80 -13.35 4.05 -12.43
CA ASP A 80 -13.18 5.11 -13.44
C ASP A 80 -11.85 4.99 -14.21
N LYS A 81 -10.84 4.34 -13.61
CA LYS A 81 -9.55 4.10 -14.24
C LYS A 81 -9.45 2.73 -14.90
N GLY A 82 -10.49 1.89 -14.84
CA GLY A 82 -10.47 0.54 -15.39
C GLY A 82 -9.38 -0.34 -14.79
N VAL A 83 -9.05 -0.13 -13.50
CA VAL A 83 -8.03 -0.92 -12.80
C VAL A 83 -8.60 -2.30 -12.52
N ILE A 84 -7.87 -3.35 -12.90
CA ILE A 84 -8.24 -4.72 -12.55
C ILE A 84 -7.80 -5.00 -11.10
N GLU A 85 -8.77 -5.33 -10.25
CA GLU A 85 -8.52 -5.85 -8.91
C GLU A 85 -8.43 -7.37 -8.96
N LYS A 86 -7.25 -7.92 -8.70
CA LYS A 86 -7.01 -9.36 -8.54
C LYS A 86 -6.51 -9.60 -7.12
N HIS A 87 -7.39 -10.06 -6.25
CA HIS A 87 -7.09 -10.23 -4.81
C HIS A 87 -6.88 -11.68 -4.39
N GLU A 88 -7.09 -12.61 -5.30
CA GLU A 88 -6.84 -14.03 -5.10
C GLU A 88 -5.45 -14.39 -5.66
N TYR A 89 -4.62 -14.97 -4.79
CA TYR A 89 -3.31 -15.49 -5.16
C TYR A 89 -3.41 -16.97 -5.50
N ILE A 90 -2.93 -17.32 -6.69
CA ILE A 90 -2.79 -18.70 -7.15
C ILE A 90 -1.28 -18.91 -7.38
N PRO A 91 -0.62 -19.80 -6.62
CA PRO A 91 0.80 -20.07 -6.79
C PRO A 91 1.12 -20.49 -8.22
N PRO A 92 2.16 -19.92 -8.86
CA PRO A 92 2.54 -20.32 -10.20
C PRO A 92 3.14 -21.74 -10.20
N PRO A 93 3.17 -22.45 -11.36
CA PRO A 93 3.69 -23.82 -11.42
C PRO A 93 5.15 -23.99 -10.99
N ASN A 94 5.93 -22.92 -11.02
CA ASN A 94 7.33 -22.87 -10.59
C ASN A 94 7.51 -22.34 -9.15
N ALA A 95 6.44 -22.24 -8.36
CA ALA A 95 6.52 -21.88 -6.96
C ALA A 95 7.34 -22.90 -6.17
N SER A 96 8.07 -22.42 -5.15
CA SER A 96 8.79 -23.31 -4.24
C SER A 96 7.81 -24.29 -3.56
N PRO A 97 8.18 -25.58 -3.35
CA PRO A 97 7.38 -26.49 -2.54
C PRO A 97 7.14 -25.99 -1.10
N ASP A 98 8.03 -25.13 -0.60
CA ASP A 98 7.95 -24.53 0.74
C ASP A 98 7.17 -23.21 0.78
N ASP A 99 6.66 -22.73 -0.37
CA ASP A 99 5.91 -21.46 -0.45
C ASP A 99 4.65 -21.53 0.45
N PRO A 100 4.29 -20.44 1.15
CA PRO A 100 3.18 -20.48 2.09
C PRO A 100 1.87 -20.78 1.37
N ASN A 101 0.97 -21.49 2.07
CA ASN A 101 -0.38 -21.70 1.58
C ASN A 101 -1.06 -20.33 1.31
N PRO A 102 -1.74 -20.11 0.17
CA PRO A 102 -2.39 -18.84 -0.14
C PRO A 102 -3.29 -18.28 0.97
N SER A 103 -3.96 -19.16 1.72
CA SER A 103 -4.83 -18.77 2.84
C SER A 103 -4.07 -18.24 4.06
N GLU A 104 -2.77 -18.52 4.16
CA GLU A 104 -1.89 -18.06 5.23
C GLU A 104 -1.13 -16.79 4.88
N ILE A 105 -1.20 -16.33 3.62
CA ILE A 105 -0.48 -15.15 3.17
C ILE A 105 -1.13 -13.90 3.74
N ASN A 106 -0.34 -13.15 4.51
CA ASN A 106 -0.76 -11.89 5.08
C ASN A 106 -0.39 -10.74 4.14
N TRP A 107 -1.38 -10.20 3.44
CA TRP A 107 -1.26 -9.01 2.59
C TRP A 107 -1.29 -7.75 3.46
N ILE A 108 -0.27 -7.58 4.31
CA ILE A 108 -0.20 -6.48 5.27
C ILE A 108 0.32 -5.22 4.58
N GLY A 109 -0.59 -4.27 4.33
CA GLY A 109 -0.29 -2.86 4.07
C GLY A 109 -0.51 -2.01 5.33
N GLN A 110 0.00 -2.42 6.51
CA GLN A 110 -0.31 -1.79 7.80
C GLN A 110 -0.06 -0.26 7.84
N HIS A 111 0.78 0.26 6.95
CA HIS A 111 1.10 1.69 6.87
C HIS A 111 0.49 2.42 5.66
N LEU A 112 -0.27 1.73 4.81
CA LEU A 112 -0.86 2.31 3.61
C LEU A 112 -2.38 2.32 3.75
N PRO A 113 -2.99 3.50 3.97
CA PRO A 113 -4.43 3.59 4.10
C PRO A 113 -5.07 3.05 2.83
N ALA A 114 -5.91 2.02 3.00
CA ALA A 114 -6.63 1.44 1.90
C ALA A 114 -7.53 2.50 1.23
N PRO A 115 -7.65 2.49 -0.10
CA PRO A 115 -6.87 1.70 -1.06
C PRO A 115 -5.70 2.52 -1.64
N ALA A 116 -4.49 1.96 -1.58
CA ALA A 116 -3.27 2.60 -2.09
C ALA A 116 -3.11 2.30 -3.59
N LEU A 117 -3.54 3.23 -4.44
CA LEU A 117 -3.18 3.21 -5.85
C LEU A 117 -1.69 3.51 -5.98
N MET A 118 -1.01 2.72 -6.81
CA MET A 118 0.37 2.99 -7.22
C MET A 118 0.45 3.15 -8.73
N ASN A 119 1.32 4.03 -9.20
CA ASN A 119 1.55 4.13 -10.65
C ASN A 119 2.54 3.08 -11.13
N GLU A 120 2.65 2.89 -12.44
CA GLU A 120 3.55 1.92 -13.09
C GLU A 120 4.99 2.00 -12.58
N LYS A 121 5.58 3.20 -12.53
CA LYS A 121 6.98 3.37 -12.08
C LYS A 121 7.15 2.96 -10.62
N GLU A 122 6.16 3.28 -9.79
CA GLU A 122 6.14 2.86 -8.38
C GLU A 122 6.03 1.34 -8.27
N ALA A 123 5.15 0.71 -9.05
CA ALA A 123 4.96 -0.74 -9.06
C ALA A 123 6.24 -1.49 -9.48
N CYS A 124 6.82 -1.08 -10.61
CA CYS A 124 8.06 -1.64 -11.13
C CYS A 124 9.21 -1.52 -10.12
N PHE A 125 9.38 -0.33 -9.54
CA PHE A 125 10.46 -0.10 -8.56
C PHE A 125 10.23 -0.88 -7.26
N MET A 126 9.06 -0.76 -6.64
CA MET A 126 8.80 -1.34 -5.32
C MET A 126 8.73 -2.87 -5.35
N TYR A 127 8.31 -3.47 -6.45
CA TYR A 127 8.14 -4.92 -6.53
C TYR A 127 9.13 -5.60 -7.47
N LEU A 128 10.15 -4.86 -7.95
CA LEU A 128 11.15 -5.33 -8.92
C LEU A 128 10.52 -5.95 -10.17
N LEU A 129 9.44 -5.33 -10.64
CA LEU A 129 8.72 -5.74 -11.85
C LEU A 129 9.17 -4.93 -13.07
N GLU A 130 8.99 -5.48 -14.25
CA GLU A 130 9.09 -4.73 -15.50
C GLU A 130 7.72 -4.21 -15.97
N PRO A 131 7.65 -3.17 -16.82
CA PRO A 131 6.37 -2.63 -17.30
C PRO A 131 5.46 -3.67 -17.97
N ARG A 132 6.04 -4.63 -18.70
CA ARG A 132 5.32 -5.74 -19.35
C ARG A 132 4.73 -6.74 -18.36
N ASP A 133 5.29 -6.83 -17.16
CA ASP A 133 4.74 -7.70 -16.13
C ASP A 133 3.39 -7.18 -15.64
N LEU A 134 3.10 -5.89 -15.80
CA LEU A 134 1.83 -5.28 -15.41
C LEU A 134 0.74 -5.42 -16.48
N ASP A 135 1.09 -5.92 -17.68
CA ASP A 135 0.23 -6.49 -18.73
C ASP A 135 -1.17 -6.92 -18.25
N PRO A 136 -1.23 -7.99 -17.44
CA PRO A 136 -2.49 -8.58 -17.01
C PRO A 136 -3.35 -7.69 -16.09
N LEU A 137 -2.76 -6.65 -15.50
CA LEU A 137 -3.46 -5.73 -14.59
C LEU A 137 -4.01 -4.48 -15.30
N ARG A 138 -3.57 -4.21 -16.54
CA ARG A 138 -4.06 -3.06 -17.34
C ARG A 138 -5.44 -3.29 -17.93
N GLY A 139 -5.80 -4.56 -18.18
CA GLY A 139 -7.06 -4.89 -18.86
C GLY A 139 -7.17 -4.22 -20.22
N SER A 140 -8.33 -3.61 -20.50
CA SER A 140 -8.56 -2.77 -21.69
C SER A 140 -8.27 -1.28 -21.47
N SER A 141 -7.74 -0.92 -20.29
CA SER A 141 -7.51 0.47 -19.89
C SER A 141 -6.09 0.92 -20.24
N THR A 142 -5.96 2.18 -20.66
CA THR A 142 -4.66 2.86 -20.78
C THR A 142 -4.17 3.42 -19.44
N SER A 143 -4.84 3.09 -18.33
CA SER A 143 -4.47 3.56 -17.00
C SER A 143 -3.07 3.08 -16.60
N SER A 144 -2.27 4.03 -16.12
CA SER A 144 -0.96 3.79 -15.52
C SER A 144 -1.02 3.58 -14.01
N TRP A 145 -2.22 3.35 -13.46
CA TRP A 145 -2.47 3.15 -12.03
C TRP A 145 -2.94 1.73 -11.75
N PHE A 146 -2.47 1.17 -10.65
CA PHE A 146 -2.71 -0.20 -10.24
C PHE A 146 -3.10 -0.26 -8.77
N ASP A 147 -3.95 -1.23 -8.44
CA ASP A 147 -4.20 -1.64 -7.07
C ASP A 147 -2.95 -2.32 -6.50
N GLN A 148 -2.44 -1.83 -5.36
CA GLN A 148 -1.21 -2.34 -4.77
C GLN A 148 -1.26 -3.83 -4.44
N LYS A 149 -2.40 -4.33 -3.94
CA LYS A 149 -2.53 -5.76 -3.61
C LYS A 149 -2.43 -6.61 -4.89
N SER A 150 -3.07 -6.16 -5.96
CA SER A 150 -2.97 -6.79 -7.27
C SER A 150 -1.53 -6.79 -7.82
N VAL A 151 -0.78 -5.70 -7.62
CA VAL A 151 0.65 -5.63 -7.96
C VAL A 151 1.47 -6.62 -7.15
N ALA A 152 1.26 -6.69 -5.83
CA ALA A 152 1.97 -7.65 -4.96
C ALA A 152 1.70 -9.10 -5.37
N ILE A 153 0.45 -9.45 -5.68
CA ILE A 153 0.05 -10.76 -6.23
C ILE A 153 0.77 -11.04 -7.54
N ARG A 154 0.82 -10.03 -8.42
CA ARG A 154 1.50 -10.16 -9.71
C ARG A 154 3.00 -10.37 -9.53
N ALA A 155 3.65 -9.65 -8.63
CA ALA A 155 5.06 -9.80 -8.33
C ALA A 155 5.40 -11.20 -7.82
N ALA A 156 4.63 -11.72 -6.86
CA ALA A 156 4.77 -13.09 -6.39
C ALA A 156 4.54 -14.11 -7.52
N THR A 157 3.62 -13.84 -8.45
CA THR A 157 3.40 -14.72 -9.61
C THR A 157 4.59 -14.72 -10.58
N VAL A 158 5.11 -13.54 -10.92
CA VAL A 158 6.22 -13.38 -11.87
C VAL A 158 7.52 -13.95 -11.31
N HIS A 159 7.76 -13.76 -10.02
CA HIS A 159 8.99 -14.20 -9.35
C HIS A 159 8.96 -15.68 -8.97
N GLY A 160 7.90 -16.42 -9.30
CA GLY A 160 7.80 -17.85 -9.00
C GLY A 160 7.57 -18.13 -7.52
N GLY A 161 6.67 -17.39 -6.87
CA GLY A 161 6.29 -17.61 -5.47
C GLY A 161 6.59 -16.43 -4.55
N VAL A 162 5.99 -16.46 -3.36
CA VAL A 162 6.19 -15.45 -2.30
C VAL A 162 7.63 -15.48 -1.79
N ARG A 163 8.17 -16.67 -1.53
CA ARG A 163 9.55 -16.82 -1.04
C ARG A 163 10.57 -16.28 -2.03
N ASN A 164 10.44 -16.66 -3.29
CA ASN A 164 11.36 -16.20 -4.34
C ASN A 164 11.26 -14.68 -4.51
N HIS A 165 10.05 -14.13 -4.47
CA HIS A 165 9.85 -12.68 -4.46
C HIS A 165 10.61 -12.01 -3.31
N ASN A 166 10.43 -12.49 -2.07
CA ASN A 166 11.10 -11.90 -0.90
C ASN A 166 12.63 -12.02 -1.01
N GLN A 167 13.14 -13.15 -1.49
CA GLN A 167 14.58 -13.33 -1.69
C GLN A 167 15.15 -12.33 -2.71
N LEU A 168 14.44 -12.06 -3.81
CA LEU A 168 14.83 -11.05 -4.78
C LEU A 168 14.88 -9.65 -4.17
N ILE A 169 13.88 -9.29 -3.36
CA ILE A 169 13.85 -8.01 -2.64
C ILE A 169 15.04 -7.90 -1.67
N ILE A 170 15.35 -8.96 -0.92
CA ILE A 170 16.51 -9.00 -0.01
C ILE A 170 17.81 -8.82 -0.79
N ASN A 171 18.01 -9.63 -1.84
CA ASN A 171 19.23 -9.59 -2.63
C ASN A 171 19.44 -8.22 -3.26
N LYS A 172 18.38 -7.60 -3.80
CA LYS A 172 18.48 -6.27 -4.39
C LYS A 172 18.86 -5.21 -3.35
N ARG A 173 18.30 -5.29 -2.14
CA ARG A 173 18.69 -4.38 -1.05
C ARG A 173 20.15 -4.53 -0.67
N LEU A 174 20.64 -5.77 -0.58
CA LEU A 174 22.05 -6.03 -0.29
C LEU A 174 22.96 -5.50 -1.40
N GLU A 175 22.60 -5.71 -2.67
CA GLU A 175 23.33 -5.17 -3.82
C GLU A 175 23.39 -3.63 -3.79
N ASP A 176 22.26 -2.95 -3.56
CA ASP A 176 22.22 -1.47 -3.54
C ASP A 176 22.99 -0.88 -2.36
N ILE A 177 23.04 -1.62 -1.24
CA ILE A 177 23.89 -1.32 -0.09
C ILE A 177 25.37 -1.42 -0.48
N GLU A 178 25.78 -2.53 -1.09
CA GLU A 178 27.17 -2.79 -1.49
C GLU A 178 27.65 -1.78 -2.54
N ASN A 179 26.78 -1.40 -3.48
CA ASN A 179 27.07 -0.44 -4.55
C ASN A 179 27.00 1.03 -4.08
N GLY A 180 26.52 1.30 -2.86
CA GLY A 180 26.27 2.66 -2.37
C GLY A 180 25.11 3.38 -3.09
N GLU A 181 24.35 2.66 -3.91
CA GLU A 181 23.23 3.16 -4.71
C GLU A 181 21.93 3.30 -3.92
N ALA A 182 21.89 2.77 -2.69
CA ALA A 182 20.78 2.96 -1.76
C ALA A 182 20.43 4.45 -1.49
N THR A 183 21.27 5.39 -1.92
CA THR A 183 21.14 6.85 -1.72
C THR A 183 20.78 7.64 -2.99
N GLN A 184 20.66 7.00 -4.17
CA GLN A 184 20.39 7.72 -5.42
C GLN A 184 18.92 8.14 -5.62
N GLU A 185 18.73 9.23 -6.35
CA GLU A 185 17.48 9.99 -6.50
C GLU A 185 16.26 9.11 -6.78
N MET A 186 15.39 9.00 -5.78
CA MET A 186 14.07 8.41 -6.00
C MET A 186 13.25 9.21 -7.01
N PRO A 187 12.51 8.52 -7.91
CA PRO A 187 11.44 9.15 -8.68
C PRO A 187 10.58 10.07 -7.81
N ALA A 188 10.25 11.26 -8.31
CA ALA A 188 9.52 12.28 -7.53
C ALA A 188 8.22 11.75 -6.90
N GLY A 189 7.55 10.78 -7.54
CA GLY A 189 6.35 10.09 -7.02
C GLY A 189 6.62 9.19 -5.82
N LEU A 190 7.84 8.67 -5.67
CA LEU A 190 8.26 7.82 -4.56
C LEU A 190 8.68 8.62 -3.31
N LYS A 191 8.89 9.94 -3.44
CA LYS A 191 9.16 10.83 -2.29
C LYS A 191 8.04 10.81 -1.25
N LYS A 192 6.80 10.52 -1.64
CA LYS A 192 5.65 10.35 -0.71
C LYS A 192 5.83 9.18 0.25
N PHE A 193 6.72 8.23 -0.07
CA PHE A 193 7.07 7.12 0.79
C PHE A 193 8.23 7.45 1.75
N LEU A 194 8.96 8.56 1.56
CA LEU A 194 10.01 9.04 2.48
C LEU A 194 9.51 9.16 3.93
N LYS A 195 8.26 9.58 4.13
CA LYS A 195 7.66 9.67 5.48
C LYS A 195 7.55 8.32 6.20
N TYR A 196 7.59 7.22 5.46
CA TYR A 196 7.62 5.85 6.00
C TYR A 196 9.05 5.30 6.11
N LEU A 197 10.07 6.09 5.74
CA LEU A 197 11.48 5.72 5.83
C LEU A 197 12.14 6.22 7.12
N ASN A 198 11.55 7.25 7.76
CA ASN A 198 12.04 7.82 9.03
C ASN A 198 11.30 7.25 10.26
N ASP A 199 10.36 6.35 10.01
CA ASP A 199 9.73 5.53 11.02
C ASP A 199 10.20 4.10 10.74
N PRO A 200 11.23 3.61 11.44
CA PRO A 200 11.67 2.22 11.30
C PRO A 200 10.57 1.34 11.88
N GLY A 201 9.54 1.06 11.07
CA GLY A 201 8.78 -0.17 11.25
C GLY A 201 9.78 -1.33 11.40
N PRO A 202 9.42 -2.38 12.16
CA PRO A 202 10.27 -3.14 13.09
C PRO A 202 11.41 -3.95 12.43
N TYR A 203 12.38 -3.26 11.82
CA TYR A 203 13.41 -3.88 10.99
C TYR A 203 14.84 -3.48 11.34
N GLY A 204 15.05 -2.73 12.44
CA GLY A 204 16.36 -2.56 13.08
C GLY A 204 16.22 -2.74 14.59
N GLU A 205 16.54 -3.94 15.10
CA GLU A 205 16.36 -4.43 16.49
C GLU A 205 14.87 -4.61 16.89
N TYR A 206 14.29 -5.81 16.85
CA TYR A 206 14.28 -6.81 17.94
C TYR A 206 13.96 -6.32 19.37
N ASP A 207 13.59 -5.05 19.58
CA ASP A 207 13.11 -4.54 20.88
C ASP A 207 12.05 -3.45 20.71
N SER A 208 10.95 -3.78 20.01
CA SER A 208 9.68 -3.08 20.25
C SER A 208 9.06 -3.76 21.46
N ALA A 209 9.18 -3.13 22.63
CA ALA A 209 8.69 -3.65 23.91
C ALA A 209 7.17 -3.95 23.95
N ASN A 210 6.43 -3.83 22.83
CA ASN A 210 5.00 -4.09 22.74
C ASN A 210 4.53 -4.81 21.45
N ASP A 211 5.41 -5.21 20.52
CA ASP A 211 4.99 -5.95 19.31
C ASP A 211 5.56 -7.38 19.36
N PRO A 212 4.73 -8.45 19.32
CA PRO A 212 5.24 -9.82 19.44
C PRO A 212 6.21 -10.11 18.30
N VAL A 213 7.45 -10.45 18.65
CA VAL A 213 8.52 -10.85 17.73
C VAL A 213 7.95 -11.87 16.74
N LYS A 214 7.76 -11.46 15.49
CA LYS A 214 7.28 -12.38 14.45
C LYS A 214 8.34 -13.42 14.18
N SER A 215 7.95 -14.70 14.25
CA SER A 215 8.83 -15.82 13.92
C SER A 215 9.28 -15.76 12.45
N VAL A 216 10.41 -16.41 12.14
CA VAL A 216 10.87 -16.61 10.75
C VAL A 216 9.76 -17.22 9.89
N GLU A 217 8.96 -18.10 10.47
CA GLU A 217 7.81 -18.72 9.82
C GLU A 217 6.73 -17.69 9.43
N GLN A 218 6.42 -16.73 10.31
CA GLN A 218 5.47 -15.66 10.00
C GLN A 218 5.99 -14.73 8.90
N LYS A 219 7.30 -14.44 8.87
CA LYS A 219 7.93 -13.61 7.83
C LYS A 219 7.88 -14.26 6.44
N ASN A 220 7.98 -15.59 6.39
CA ASN A 220 7.87 -16.35 5.14
C ASN A 220 6.46 -16.33 4.54
N LYS A 221 5.45 -15.88 5.31
CA LYS A 221 4.04 -15.78 4.91
C LYS A 221 3.68 -14.36 4.43
N GLU A 222 4.63 -13.43 4.37
CA GLU A 222 4.40 -12.05 3.96
C GLU A 222 5.01 -11.80 2.58
N ILE A 223 4.43 -10.89 1.78
CA ILE A 223 5.04 -10.42 0.54
C ILE A 223 5.69 -9.07 0.80
N TRP A 224 6.98 -9.01 0.52
CA TRP A 224 7.77 -7.82 0.80
C TRP A 224 7.68 -6.83 -0.35
N GLN A 225 8.00 -5.58 -0.06
CA GLN A 225 8.15 -4.52 -1.06
C GLN A 225 9.52 -3.88 -0.84
N TYR A 226 10.20 -3.48 -1.90
CA TYR A 226 11.44 -2.72 -1.85
C TYR A 226 11.13 -1.33 -1.26
N LEU A 227 11.60 -1.08 -0.03
CA LEU A 227 11.53 0.21 0.62
C LEU A 227 12.95 0.79 0.64
N PRO A 228 13.14 2.04 0.17
CA PRO A 228 14.42 2.72 0.30
C PRO A 228 14.80 2.92 1.77
N VAL A 229 16.09 3.12 2.06
CA VAL A 229 16.57 3.43 3.41
C VAL A 229 16.82 4.93 3.48
N TYR A 230 16.34 5.60 4.54
CA TYR A 230 16.70 6.99 4.83
C TYR A 230 17.92 7.04 5.75
N GLU A 231 18.80 8.02 5.54
CA GLU A 231 19.80 8.41 6.52
C GLU A 231 19.53 9.84 6.98
N ASP A 232 19.81 10.14 8.26
CA ASP A 232 19.68 11.47 8.86
C ASP A 232 21.05 12.05 9.23
N GLY A 233 21.26 13.37 9.04
CA GLY A 233 22.53 14.02 9.31
C GLY A 233 22.47 15.55 9.25
N THR A 234 22.80 16.21 10.37
CA THR A 234 23.05 17.66 10.46
C THR A 234 24.54 17.94 10.50
N PHE A 235 25.06 18.89 9.71
CA PHE A 235 26.34 19.54 10.00
C PHE A 235 26.44 21.01 9.57
N GLU A 236 27.24 21.71 10.38
CA GLU A 236 27.77 23.07 10.25
C GLU A 236 28.65 23.20 9.00
N ASN A 237 28.60 24.35 8.34
CA ASN A 237 29.45 24.75 7.20
C ASN A 237 29.04 24.21 5.82
N GLY A 238 27.94 24.78 5.32
CA GLY A 238 27.78 25.21 3.91
C GLY A 238 28.38 24.33 2.80
N GLN A 239 27.49 23.53 2.20
CA GLN A 239 27.60 22.81 0.91
C GLN A 239 28.60 21.64 0.82
N ASN A 240 28.08 20.41 0.98
CA ASN A 240 28.16 19.29 0.02
C ASN A 240 27.46 18.05 0.61
N PHE A 241 26.73 17.30 -0.23
CA PHE A 241 25.99 16.11 0.18
C PHE A 241 26.92 14.88 0.22
N ARG A 242 27.02 14.22 1.39
CA ARG A 242 27.55 12.85 1.52
C ARG A 242 26.77 12.10 2.59
N TRP A 243 26.31 10.91 2.23
CA TRP A 243 25.63 9.94 3.08
C TRP A 243 26.54 8.70 3.18
N ARG A 244 26.60 8.09 4.37
CA ARG A 244 27.41 6.90 4.62
C ARG A 244 26.71 6.00 5.62
N MET A 245 26.05 5.00 5.05
CA MET A 245 25.55 3.82 5.74
C MET A 245 26.72 3.00 6.26
N HIS A 246 26.72 2.75 7.57
CA HIS A 246 26.76 1.43 8.20
C HIS A 246 27.34 1.49 9.61
N GLY A 247 26.68 0.81 10.53
CA GLY A 247 27.38 -0.10 11.43
C GLY A 247 27.20 -1.53 10.91
N PHE A 248 28.27 -2.15 10.41
CA PHE A 248 28.34 -3.61 10.25
C PHE A 248 28.79 -4.23 11.57
N LYS A 249 28.14 -5.31 12.01
CA LYS A 249 28.85 -6.38 12.72
C LYS A 249 29.54 -7.22 11.64
N ARG A 250 30.86 -7.33 11.73
CA ARG A 250 31.72 -8.12 10.86
C ARG A 250 31.32 -9.60 10.97
N LEU A 251 30.81 -10.20 9.89
CA LEU A 251 30.81 -11.67 9.77
C LEU A 251 32.27 -12.10 9.61
N SER A 252 32.72 -13.00 10.48
CA SER A 252 34.07 -13.53 10.43
C SER A 252 34.12 -14.68 9.42
N SER A 253 35.28 -14.91 8.81
CA SER A 253 35.52 -16.02 7.87
C SER A 253 35.22 -17.40 8.46
N SER A 254 35.10 -17.51 9.79
CA SER A 254 34.69 -18.70 10.52
C SER A 254 33.18 -18.98 10.50
N ASP A 255 32.34 -18.01 10.14
CA ASP A 255 30.88 -18.14 10.10
C ASP A 255 30.35 -18.62 8.72
N LEU A 256 31.22 -18.66 7.71
CA LEU A 256 30.92 -19.10 6.34
C LEU A 256 31.48 -20.51 6.02
N MET A 257 32.03 -21.20 7.01
CA MET A 257 32.50 -22.59 6.86
C MET A 257 31.35 -23.58 7.13
N LEU A 258 30.47 -23.77 6.14
CA LEU A 258 29.87 -25.09 5.96
C LEU A 258 30.97 -26.00 5.41
N SER A 259 31.47 -26.92 6.25
CA SER A 259 32.36 -27.98 5.79
C SER A 259 31.69 -28.72 4.62
N PRO A 260 32.42 -29.01 3.52
CA PRO A 260 31.91 -29.95 2.54
C PRO A 260 31.70 -31.30 3.22
N VAL A 261 30.49 -31.83 3.11
CA VAL A 261 30.18 -33.22 3.43
C VAL A 261 31.10 -34.08 2.56
N SER A 262 31.84 -34.96 3.22
CA SER A 262 32.73 -35.96 2.61
C SER A 262 31.95 -37.02 1.86
#